data_AF-A0A328EHH8-F1
#
_entry.id   AF-A0A328EHH8-F1
#
_cell.length_a   1.000
_cell.length_b   1.000
_cell.length_c   1.000
_cell.angle_alpha   90.00
_cell.angle_beta   90.00
_cell.angle_gamma   90.00
#
_symmetry.space_group_name_H-M   'P 1'
#
loop_
_entity.id
_entity.type
_entity.pdbx_description
1 polymer ?
#
loop_
_entity_poly.entity_id
_entity_poly.type
_entity_poly.pdbx_seq_one_letter_code
_entity_poly.pdbx_strand_id
1 'polypeptide(L)'
;MEQVILTNDLSSLAMDLPIRTGASSSFGLKESLIKQLLSSLHKHPDKRNVYGYLIEISAFKGIFSVMREIIENDAVLRNFLKDQLQDQYFPFEQTIRFLRNVLNHSTSSGLALKLEDYEVQRDFILSPKIQKTNHLNGAKIHLDFVYAEHIPERKGSKHYGIHLCLDFAAFKPGTPLERLVKWHDLYLLSELCFNLSQLADAKLKALKNTRKKTESPLKSRTKTIHSSRG
;
A
#
# COMPACT_ATOMS: atom_id res chain seq x y z
N MET A 1 -47.58 10.08 -0.03
CA MET A 1 -46.42 9.73 -0.86
C MET A 1 -45.84 8.37 -0.47
N GLU A 2 -45.67 8.08 0.83
CA GLU A 2 -45.24 6.75 1.33
C GLU A 2 -46.13 5.58 0.88
N GLN A 3 -47.46 5.72 0.89
CA GLN A 3 -48.37 4.64 0.45
C GLN A 3 -48.23 4.28 -1.04
N VAL A 4 -47.74 5.21 -1.88
CA VAL A 4 -47.50 4.98 -3.32
C VAL A 4 -46.17 4.25 -3.57
N ILE A 5 -45.18 4.50 -2.70
CA ILE A 5 -43.85 3.86 -2.73
C ILE A 5 -43.93 2.41 -2.27
N LEU A 6 -44.84 2.09 -1.34
CA LEU A 6 -45.02 0.74 -0.80
C LEU A 6 -45.79 -0.21 -1.73
N THR A 7 -46.51 0.32 -2.74
CA THR A 7 -47.44 -0.46 -3.56
C THR A 7 -47.05 -0.55 -5.04
N ASN A 8 -46.03 0.19 -5.49
CA ASN A 8 -45.56 0.17 -6.88
C ASN A 8 -44.09 -0.20 -6.94
N ASP A 9 -43.72 -1.04 -7.93
CA ASP A 9 -42.31 -1.25 -8.26
C ASP A 9 -41.75 0.01 -8.93
N LEU A 10 -41.07 0.83 -8.14
CA LEU A 10 -40.43 2.07 -8.58
C LEU A 10 -39.01 1.85 -9.09
N SER A 11 -38.56 0.60 -9.25
CA SER A 11 -37.20 0.28 -9.70
C SER A 11 -36.90 0.90 -11.07
N SER A 12 -37.91 0.99 -11.95
CA SER A 12 -37.79 1.67 -13.25
C SER A 12 -37.62 3.19 -13.14
N LEU A 13 -38.24 3.83 -12.15
CA LEU A 13 -38.07 5.26 -11.86
C LEU A 13 -36.69 5.52 -11.23
N ALA A 14 -36.25 4.68 -10.30
CA ALA A 14 -35.02 4.87 -9.53
C ALA A 14 -33.74 4.82 -10.40
N MET A 15 -33.80 4.17 -11.56
CA MET A 15 -32.65 3.85 -12.41
C MET A 15 -32.17 4.99 -13.30
N ASP A 16 -32.99 6.02 -13.53
CA ASP A 16 -32.63 7.22 -14.29
C ASP A 16 -33.04 8.53 -13.57
N LEU A 17 -33.54 8.43 -12.32
CA LEU A 17 -33.92 9.61 -11.55
C LEU A 17 -32.68 10.40 -11.11
N PRO A 18 -32.55 11.69 -11.47
CA PRO A 18 -31.51 12.53 -10.93
C PRO A 18 -31.82 12.85 -9.45
N ILE A 19 -31.10 12.23 -8.53
CA ILE A 19 -31.12 12.53 -7.10
C ILE A 19 -30.39 13.87 -6.92
N ARG A 20 -31.13 14.96 -6.69
CA ARG A 20 -30.53 16.28 -6.45
C ARG A 20 -29.70 16.26 -5.17
N THR A 21 -28.43 16.59 -5.29
CA THR A 21 -27.46 16.68 -4.18
C THR A 21 -27.15 18.13 -3.79
N GLY A 22 -27.79 19.11 -4.44
CA GLY A 22 -27.63 20.54 -4.19
C GLY A 22 -28.46 21.39 -5.15
N ALA A 23 -28.29 22.72 -5.09
CA ALA A 23 -29.03 23.67 -5.95
C ALA A 23 -28.74 23.48 -7.46
N SER A 24 -27.55 22.98 -7.80
CA SER A 24 -27.08 22.76 -9.18
C SER A 24 -26.44 21.39 -9.41
N SER A 25 -26.47 20.49 -8.43
CA SER A 25 -25.87 19.15 -8.54
C SER A 25 -26.92 18.05 -8.40
N SER A 26 -26.77 16.99 -9.20
CA SER A 26 -27.57 15.78 -9.08
C SER A 26 -26.75 14.55 -9.44
N PHE A 27 -27.07 13.42 -8.82
CA PHE A 27 -26.52 12.12 -9.12
C PHE A 27 -27.64 11.21 -9.63
N GLY A 28 -27.49 10.66 -10.82
CA GLY A 28 -28.38 9.63 -11.34
C GLY A 28 -27.62 8.32 -11.49
N LEU A 29 -28.26 7.21 -11.14
CA LEU A 29 -27.83 5.92 -11.65
C LEU A 29 -28.01 5.95 -13.17
N LYS A 30 -27.08 5.36 -13.92
CA LYS A 30 -27.17 5.27 -15.39
C LYS A 30 -27.27 3.81 -15.75
N GLU A 31 -28.50 3.30 -15.81
CA GLU A 31 -28.75 1.87 -16.00
C GLU A 31 -28.07 1.32 -17.25
N SER A 32 -28.16 2.04 -18.37
CA SER A 32 -27.52 1.63 -19.63
C SER A 32 -26.01 1.43 -19.48
N LEU A 33 -25.34 2.33 -18.75
CA LEU A 33 -23.91 2.27 -18.49
C LEU A 33 -23.56 1.10 -17.57
N ILE A 34 -24.37 0.87 -16.53
CA ILE A 34 -24.19 -0.25 -15.59
C ILE A 34 -24.42 -1.59 -16.31
N LYS A 35 -25.49 -1.74 -17.08
CA LYS A 35 -25.79 -2.95 -17.86
C LYS A 35 -24.71 -3.22 -18.91
N GLN A 36 -24.19 -2.20 -19.59
CA GLN A 36 -23.08 -2.35 -20.52
C GLN A 36 -21.80 -2.81 -19.81
N LEU A 37 -21.48 -2.24 -18.66
CA LEU A 37 -20.33 -2.66 -17.85
C LEU A 37 -20.48 -4.13 -17.42
N LEU A 38 -21.63 -4.52 -16.88
CA LEU A 38 -21.90 -5.90 -16.43
C LEU A 38 -21.91 -6.91 -17.61
N SER A 39 -22.48 -6.54 -18.75
CA SER A 39 -22.45 -7.38 -19.95
C SER A 39 -21.02 -7.53 -20.50
N SER A 40 -20.24 -6.45 -20.50
CA SER A 40 -18.83 -6.50 -20.90
C SER A 40 -17.99 -7.36 -19.96
N LEU A 41 -18.22 -7.26 -18.65
CA LEU A 41 -17.59 -8.10 -17.63
C LEU A 41 -17.85 -9.59 -17.89
N HIS A 42 -19.11 -9.95 -18.16
CA HIS A 42 -19.49 -11.32 -18.42
C HIS A 42 -18.92 -11.88 -19.73
N LYS A 43 -18.89 -11.06 -20.80
CA LYS A 43 -18.40 -11.49 -22.13
C LYS A 43 -16.89 -11.50 -22.25
N HIS A 44 -16.19 -10.70 -21.45
CA HIS A 44 -14.75 -10.53 -21.52
C HIS A 44 -14.12 -10.58 -20.11
N PRO A 45 -14.24 -11.72 -19.39
CA PRO A 45 -13.74 -11.82 -18.02
C PRO A 45 -12.23 -11.58 -17.93
N ASP A 46 -11.48 -11.90 -18.99
CA ASP A 46 -10.02 -11.77 -19.04
C ASP A 46 -9.54 -10.34 -19.42
N LYS A 47 -10.46 -9.45 -19.80
CA LYS A 47 -10.11 -8.07 -20.19
C LYS A 47 -10.29 -7.13 -19.02
N ARG A 48 -9.26 -6.29 -18.82
CA ARG A 48 -9.30 -5.21 -17.84
C ARG A 48 -10.46 -4.27 -18.16
N ASN A 49 -11.33 -4.08 -17.18
CA ASN A 49 -12.53 -3.26 -17.25
C ASN A 49 -12.50 -2.21 -16.12
N VAL A 50 -13.39 -1.22 -16.19
CA VAL A 50 -13.42 -0.11 -15.21
C VAL A 50 -13.59 -0.62 -13.77
N TYR A 51 -14.37 -1.67 -13.56
CA TYR A 51 -14.56 -2.24 -12.22
C TYR A 51 -13.28 -2.91 -11.68
N GLY A 52 -12.62 -3.75 -12.49
CA GLY A 52 -11.34 -4.36 -12.14
C GLY A 52 -10.25 -3.30 -11.88
N TYR A 53 -10.18 -2.28 -12.74
CA TYR A 53 -9.29 -1.12 -12.53
C TYR A 53 -9.54 -0.43 -11.19
N LEU A 54 -10.80 -0.18 -10.83
CA LEU A 54 -11.15 0.46 -9.54
C LEU A 54 -10.81 -0.43 -8.34
N ILE A 55 -10.97 -1.76 -8.46
CA ILE A 55 -10.56 -2.72 -7.42
C ILE A 55 -9.05 -2.64 -7.22
N GLU A 56 -8.26 -2.72 -8.30
CA GLU A 56 -6.80 -2.68 -8.24
C GLU A 56 -6.30 -1.38 -7.61
N ILE A 57 -6.84 -0.24 -8.03
CA ILE A 57 -6.50 1.06 -7.44
C ILE A 57 -6.91 1.17 -5.98
N SER A 58 -8.08 0.66 -5.61
CA SER A 58 -8.49 0.63 -4.21
C SER A 58 -7.56 -0.24 -3.36
N ALA A 59 -7.11 -1.37 -3.89
CA ALA A 59 -6.16 -2.25 -3.22
C ALA A 59 -4.80 -1.58 -3.01
N PHE A 60 -4.21 -0.99 -4.06
CA PHE A 60 -2.93 -0.28 -3.96
C PHE A 60 -3.02 0.90 -2.99
N LYS A 61 -4.10 1.68 -3.08
CA LYS A 61 -4.37 2.80 -2.16
C LYS A 61 -4.38 2.32 -0.71
N GLY A 62 -5.08 1.22 -0.42
CA GLY A 62 -5.14 0.62 0.91
C GLY A 62 -3.78 0.16 1.40
N ILE A 63 -3.08 -0.66 0.61
CA ILE A 63 -1.78 -1.25 0.99
C ILE A 63 -0.73 -0.16 1.25
N PHE A 64 -0.59 0.81 0.34
CA PHE A 64 0.43 1.85 0.51
C PHE A 64 0.09 2.85 1.62
N SER A 65 -1.21 3.09 1.89
CA SER A 65 -1.63 3.89 3.05
C SER A 65 -1.27 3.20 4.36
N VAL A 66 -1.60 1.91 4.50
CA VAL A 66 -1.27 1.12 5.70
C VAL A 66 0.24 1.03 5.89
N MET A 67 1.01 0.76 4.82
CA MET A 67 2.47 0.70 4.91
C MET A 67 3.06 2.04 5.32
N ARG A 68 2.54 3.16 4.81
CA ARG A 68 2.97 4.50 5.22
C ARG A 68 2.69 4.75 6.71
N GLU A 69 1.51 4.37 7.17
CA GLU A 69 1.10 4.51 8.57
C GLU A 69 1.99 3.68 9.50
N ILE A 70 2.30 2.44 9.12
CA ILE A 70 3.24 1.56 9.85
C ILE A 70 4.61 2.23 9.97
N ILE A 71 5.14 2.76 8.86
CA ILE A 71 6.44 3.44 8.86
C ILE A 71 6.43 4.65 9.81
N GLU A 72 5.34 5.43 9.85
CA GLU A 72 5.26 6.62 10.69
C GLU A 72 5.06 6.28 12.18
N ASN A 73 4.15 5.36 12.49
CA ASN A 73 3.63 5.18 13.85
C ASN A 73 4.23 3.98 14.61
N ASP A 74 4.74 2.96 13.92
CA ASP A 74 5.33 1.78 14.57
C ASP A 74 6.87 1.83 14.50
N ALA A 75 7.50 2.22 15.60
CA ALA A 75 8.96 2.29 15.69
C ALA A 75 9.64 0.92 15.56
N VAL A 76 9.00 -0.15 16.03
CA VAL A 76 9.57 -1.50 15.98
C VAL A 76 9.58 -2.00 14.54
N LEU A 77 8.44 -1.88 13.85
CA LEU A 77 8.34 -2.25 12.44
C LEU A 77 9.19 -1.35 11.55
N ARG A 78 9.21 -0.04 11.79
CA ARG A 78 10.09 0.89 11.06
C ARG A 78 11.57 0.50 11.18
N ASN A 79 12.04 0.16 12.38
CA ASN A 79 13.42 -0.27 12.57
C ASN A 79 13.69 -1.62 11.90
N PHE A 80 12.74 -2.56 11.97
CA PHE A 80 12.84 -3.80 11.20
C PHE A 80 12.99 -3.54 9.68
N LEU A 81 12.19 -2.63 9.12
CA LEU A 81 12.27 -2.27 7.70
C LEU A 81 13.63 -1.66 7.35
N LYS A 82 14.17 -0.78 8.21
CA LYS A 82 15.52 -0.21 8.03
C LYS A 82 16.59 -1.29 8.02
N ASP A 83 16.53 -2.23 8.96
CA ASP A 83 17.50 -3.32 9.05
C ASP A 83 17.43 -4.25 7.83
N GLN A 84 16.21 -4.53 7.36
CA GLN A 84 15.95 -5.47 6.28
C GLN A 84 16.24 -4.89 4.89
N LEU A 85 15.88 -3.62 4.67
CA LEU A 85 16.03 -2.94 3.38
C LEU A 85 17.36 -2.18 3.24
N GLN A 86 18.05 -1.89 4.36
CA GLN A 86 19.36 -1.23 4.34
C GLN A 86 19.33 0.09 3.55
N ASP A 87 20.19 0.24 2.54
CA ASP A 87 20.26 1.39 1.64
C ASP A 87 18.99 1.57 0.80
N GLN A 88 18.23 0.50 0.56
CA GLN A 88 16.95 0.54 -0.14
C GLN A 88 15.78 1.03 0.73
N TYR A 89 15.97 1.21 2.05
CA TYR A 89 14.91 1.70 2.94
C TYR A 89 14.43 3.11 2.53
N PHE A 90 15.35 4.05 2.29
CA PHE A 90 14.98 5.42 1.95
C PHE A 90 14.23 5.48 0.60
N PRO A 91 14.72 4.86 -0.49
CA PRO A 91 13.97 4.76 -1.74
C PRO A 91 12.59 4.11 -1.60
N PHE A 92 12.49 3.02 -0.82
CA PHE A 92 11.23 2.35 -0.54
C PHE A 92 10.25 3.29 0.16
N GLU A 93 10.68 3.97 1.23
CA GLU A 93 9.83 4.91 1.95
C GLU A 93 9.34 6.05 1.06
N GLN A 94 10.23 6.65 0.26
CA GLN A 94 9.85 7.76 -0.62
C GLN A 94 8.89 7.30 -1.73
N THR A 95 9.09 6.10 -2.27
CA THR A 95 8.18 5.49 -3.26
C THR A 95 6.78 5.28 -2.68
N ILE A 96 6.69 4.68 -1.48
CA ILE A 96 5.42 4.45 -0.79
C ILE A 96 4.71 5.78 -0.51
N ARG A 97 5.44 6.80 -0.04
CA ARG A 97 4.88 8.14 0.23
C ARG A 97 4.30 8.76 -1.03
N PHE A 98 5.05 8.75 -2.14
CA PHE A 98 4.61 9.33 -3.41
C PHE A 98 3.35 8.65 -3.93
N LEU A 99 3.36 7.31 -4.01
CA LEU A 99 2.23 6.54 -4.52
C LEU A 99 1.00 6.70 -3.63
N ARG A 100 1.17 6.72 -2.30
CA ARG A 100 0.08 6.98 -1.36
C ARG A 100 -0.55 8.36 -1.60
N ASN A 101 0.23 9.39 -1.87
CA ASN A 101 -0.30 10.72 -2.17
C ASN A 101 -1.13 10.69 -3.46
N VAL A 102 -0.52 10.27 -4.59
CA VAL A 102 -1.19 10.23 -5.90
C VAL A 102 -2.50 9.43 -5.85
N LEU A 103 -2.48 8.25 -5.22
CA LEU A 103 -3.66 7.38 -5.11
C LEU A 103 -4.74 7.93 -4.16
N ASN A 104 -4.37 8.72 -3.14
CA ASN A 104 -5.33 9.33 -2.22
C ASN A 104 -6.04 10.54 -2.83
N HIS A 105 -5.35 11.32 -3.67
CA HIS A 105 -5.92 12.51 -4.30
C HIS A 105 -6.74 12.22 -5.57
N SER A 106 -6.73 10.98 -6.05
CA SER A 106 -7.54 10.51 -7.17
C SER A 106 -8.99 10.24 -6.76
N THR A 107 -9.89 11.17 -7.10
CA THR A 107 -11.35 11.01 -6.96
C THR A 107 -12.05 10.69 -8.30
N SER A 108 -11.28 10.49 -9.38
CA SER A 108 -11.79 10.28 -10.74
C SER A 108 -11.28 8.98 -11.35
N SER A 109 -11.84 8.57 -12.50
CA SER A 109 -11.43 7.37 -13.21
C SER A 109 -9.98 7.42 -13.74
N GLY A 110 -9.32 8.58 -13.73
CA GLY A 110 -7.92 8.74 -14.14
C GLY A 110 -6.99 9.15 -12.99
N LEU A 111 -5.81 8.53 -12.93
CA LEU A 111 -4.73 8.84 -11.97
C LEU A 111 -3.80 9.91 -12.55
N ALA A 112 -4.30 11.12 -12.73
CA ALA A 112 -3.47 12.24 -13.16
C ALA A 112 -2.78 12.87 -11.93
N LEU A 113 -1.47 13.07 -12.02
CA LEU A 113 -0.71 13.75 -10.98
C LEU A 113 -1.21 15.17 -10.76
N LYS A 114 -1.36 15.55 -9.49
CA LYS A 114 -1.49 16.94 -9.05
C LYS A 114 -0.16 17.43 -8.52
N LEU A 115 0.03 18.75 -8.51
CA LEU A 115 1.27 19.35 -8.00
C LEU A 115 1.48 19.02 -6.51
N GLU A 116 0.40 19.07 -5.73
CA GLU A 116 0.37 18.74 -4.30
C GLU A 116 0.84 17.31 -3.99
N ASP A 117 0.74 16.37 -4.95
CA ASP A 117 1.12 14.99 -4.73
C ASP A 117 2.63 14.82 -4.50
N TYR A 118 3.45 15.71 -5.09
CA TYR A 118 4.89 15.51 -5.18
C TYR A 118 5.76 16.74 -4.91
N GLU A 119 5.25 17.98 -4.92
CA GLU A 119 6.11 19.17 -4.80
C GLU A 119 6.88 19.21 -3.47
N VAL A 120 6.20 18.99 -2.35
CA VAL A 120 6.81 19.00 -1.01
C VAL A 120 7.83 17.87 -0.88
N GLN A 121 7.54 16.72 -1.49
CA GLN A 121 8.44 15.58 -1.48
C GLN A 121 9.67 15.83 -2.36
N ARG A 122 9.49 16.42 -3.55
CA ARG A 122 10.58 16.83 -4.44
C ARG A 122 11.53 17.78 -3.71
N ASP A 123 11.00 18.81 -3.06
CA ASP A 123 11.81 19.81 -2.37
C ASP A 123 12.55 19.20 -1.17
N PHE A 124 11.89 18.29 -0.44
CA PHE A 124 12.54 17.50 0.61
C PHE A 124 13.70 16.65 0.07
N ILE A 125 13.49 15.93 -1.04
CA ILE A 125 14.51 15.10 -1.69
C ILE A 125 15.68 15.98 -2.12
N LEU A 126 15.42 17.13 -2.73
CA LEU A 126 16.44 18.08 -3.20
C LEU A 126 17.18 18.81 -2.07
N SER A 127 16.71 18.73 -0.82
CA SER A 127 17.36 19.42 0.28
C SER A 127 18.81 18.93 0.49
N PRO A 128 19.78 19.84 0.76
CA PRO A 128 21.19 19.46 0.87
C PRO A 128 21.47 18.37 1.91
N LYS A 129 20.71 18.38 3.01
CA LYS A 129 20.80 17.36 4.07
C LYS A 129 20.43 15.98 3.54
N ILE A 130 19.30 15.86 2.84
CA ILE A 130 18.80 14.58 2.34
C ILE A 130 19.68 14.05 1.20
N GLN A 131 20.12 14.94 0.30
CA GLN A 131 21.08 14.61 -0.76
C GLN A 131 22.36 13.99 -0.18
N LYS A 132 22.94 14.65 0.85
CA LYS A 132 24.17 14.16 1.49
C LYS A 132 23.97 12.86 2.27
N THR A 133 22.92 12.76 3.07
CA THR A 133 22.68 11.58 3.93
C THR A 133 22.38 10.31 3.14
N ASN A 134 21.71 10.44 1.99
CA ASN A 134 21.29 9.29 1.18
C ASN A 134 22.08 9.16 -0.12
N HIS A 135 23.18 9.90 -0.27
CA HIS A 135 24.06 9.88 -1.45
C HIS A 135 23.30 10.06 -2.79
N LEU A 136 22.30 10.93 -2.79
CA LEU A 136 21.48 11.18 -3.98
C LEU A 136 22.19 12.12 -4.94
N ASN A 137 21.87 11.98 -6.22
CA ASN A 137 22.27 12.92 -7.27
C ASN A 137 21.02 13.48 -7.96
N GLY A 138 20.51 14.59 -7.42
CA GLY A 138 19.31 15.25 -7.92
C GLY A 138 18.02 14.66 -7.38
N ALA A 139 16.93 14.79 -8.14
CA ALA A 139 15.58 14.46 -7.68
C ALA A 139 15.16 13.00 -7.98
N LYS A 140 16.13 12.10 -8.21
CA LYS A 140 15.87 10.72 -8.59
C LYS A 140 15.86 9.80 -7.38
N ILE A 141 14.84 8.96 -7.31
CA ILE A 141 14.73 7.88 -6.34
C ILE A 141 14.77 6.56 -7.11
N HIS A 142 15.77 5.74 -6.81
CA HIS A 142 15.95 4.41 -7.38
C HIS A 142 15.67 3.39 -6.29
N LEU A 143 14.54 2.69 -6.42
CA LEU A 143 14.24 1.51 -5.62
C LEU A 143 14.70 0.29 -6.43
N ASP A 144 15.78 -0.33 -5.99
CA ASP A 144 16.41 -1.49 -6.61
C ASP A 144 16.51 -2.60 -5.55
N PHE A 145 15.42 -3.35 -5.40
CA PHE A 145 15.30 -4.37 -4.37
C PHE A 145 15.26 -5.75 -5.00
N VAL A 146 16.25 -6.58 -4.71
CA VAL A 146 16.29 -8.00 -5.08
C VAL A 146 16.15 -8.88 -3.85
N TYR A 147 15.21 -9.82 -3.89
CA TYR A 147 14.90 -10.70 -2.75
C TYR A 147 16.10 -11.50 -2.28
N ALA A 148 16.88 -12.07 -3.20
CA ALA A 148 18.04 -12.89 -2.84
C ALA A 148 19.16 -12.11 -2.15
N GLU A 149 19.24 -10.80 -2.36
CA GLU A 149 20.26 -9.93 -1.78
C GLU A 149 19.86 -9.46 -0.40
N HIS A 150 18.58 -9.16 -0.20
CA HIS A 150 18.09 -8.53 1.01
C HIS A 150 17.41 -9.50 1.98
N ILE A 151 16.96 -10.68 1.52
CA ILE A 151 16.27 -11.69 2.34
C ILE A 151 17.07 -13.00 2.32
N PRO A 152 17.83 -13.31 3.39
CA PRO A 152 18.73 -14.47 3.45
C PRO A 152 18.05 -15.82 3.17
N GLU A 153 16.76 -15.94 3.47
CA GLU A 153 15.95 -17.14 3.26
C GLU A 153 15.58 -17.34 1.78
N ARG A 154 15.75 -16.31 0.92
CA ARG A 154 15.34 -16.31 -0.49
C ARG A 154 16.50 -16.23 -1.48
N LYS A 155 17.67 -16.77 -1.12
CA LYS A 155 18.91 -16.77 -1.95
C LYS A 155 18.75 -17.31 -3.38
N GLY A 156 17.73 -18.12 -3.66
CA GLY A 156 17.47 -18.68 -5.00
C GLY A 156 16.91 -17.67 -6.01
N SER A 157 16.38 -16.54 -5.55
CA SER A 157 15.59 -15.62 -6.39
C SER A 157 16.40 -14.41 -6.87
N LYS A 158 17.53 -14.64 -7.55
CA LYS A 158 18.49 -13.59 -7.94
C LYS A 158 17.98 -12.55 -8.95
N HIS A 159 16.89 -12.87 -9.65
CA HIS A 159 16.28 -11.98 -10.64
C HIS A 159 14.86 -11.57 -10.25
N TYR A 160 14.48 -11.81 -9.00
CA TYR A 160 13.14 -11.50 -8.51
C TYR A 160 13.21 -10.36 -7.51
N GLY A 161 12.49 -9.29 -7.83
CA GLY A 161 12.65 -8.02 -7.16
C GLY A 161 11.82 -6.94 -7.81
N ILE A 162 11.97 -5.72 -7.32
CA ILE A 162 11.39 -4.52 -7.90
C ILE A 162 12.51 -3.55 -8.28
N HIS A 163 12.40 -3.02 -9.50
CA HIS A 163 13.30 -2.01 -10.03
C HIS A 163 12.44 -0.83 -10.51
N LEU A 164 12.41 0.24 -9.71
CA LEU A 164 11.59 1.42 -9.98
C LEU A 164 12.42 2.68 -9.85
N CYS A 165 12.33 3.56 -10.86
CA CYS A 165 12.98 4.86 -10.87
C CYS A 165 11.94 5.96 -10.95
N LEU A 166 11.92 6.85 -9.97
CA LEU A 166 11.07 8.04 -9.94
C LEU A 166 11.95 9.28 -10.07
N ASP A 167 11.75 10.05 -11.15
CA ASP A 167 12.43 11.33 -11.36
C ASP A 167 11.49 12.49 -11.02
N PHE A 168 11.58 12.97 -9.78
CA PHE A 168 10.71 14.04 -9.28
C PHE A 168 10.96 15.39 -9.97
N ALA A 169 12.08 15.57 -10.67
CA ALA A 169 12.31 16.77 -11.48
C ALA A 169 11.56 16.73 -12.82
N ALA A 170 11.26 15.52 -13.33
CA ALA A 170 10.53 15.33 -14.58
C ALA A 170 9.00 15.37 -14.42
N PHE A 171 8.48 15.31 -13.19
CA PHE A 171 7.04 15.27 -12.92
C PHE A 171 6.34 16.57 -13.28
N LYS A 172 5.18 16.45 -13.94
CA LYS A 172 4.33 17.56 -14.35
C LYS A 172 2.88 17.29 -13.97
N PRO A 173 2.11 18.30 -13.52
CA PRO A 173 0.68 18.13 -13.26
C PRO A 173 -0.05 17.64 -14.52
N GLY A 174 -1.07 16.81 -14.35
CA GLY A 174 -1.83 16.19 -15.44
C GLY A 174 -1.16 14.97 -16.07
N THR A 175 0.08 14.62 -15.69
CA THR A 175 0.73 13.40 -16.17
C THR A 175 0.01 12.17 -15.61
N PRO A 176 -0.43 11.20 -16.44
CA PRO A 176 -0.99 9.95 -15.95
C PRO A 176 0.06 9.12 -15.19
N LEU A 177 -0.31 8.54 -14.05
CA LEU A 177 0.57 7.69 -13.23
C LEU A 177 1.18 6.53 -14.04
N GLU A 178 0.44 5.96 -14.99
CA GLU A 178 0.88 4.85 -15.82
C GLU A 178 2.06 5.20 -16.74
N ARG A 179 2.32 6.49 -16.98
CA ARG A 179 3.51 6.95 -17.70
C ARG A 179 4.76 6.96 -16.81
N LEU A 180 4.58 6.91 -15.50
CA LEU A 180 5.65 7.00 -14.50
C LEU A 180 5.92 5.64 -13.86
N VAL A 181 4.87 4.85 -13.61
CA VAL A 181 4.94 3.56 -12.92
C VAL A 181 4.07 2.55 -13.65
N LYS A 182 4.65 1.39 -14.00
CA LYS A 182 3.88 0.32 -14.65
C LYS A 182 3.00 -0.35 -13.61
N TRP A 183 1.85 -0.86 -14.05
CA TRP A 183 0.96 -1.69 -13.20
C TRP A 183 1.68 -2.86 -12.57
N HIS A 184 2.55 -3.53 -13.34
CA HIS A 184 3.40 -4.60 -12.85
C HIS A 184 4.24 -4.18 -11.64
N ASP A 185 4.82 -2.97 -11.66
CA ASP A 185 5.66 -2.47 -10.57
C ASP A 185 4.82 -2.15 -9.32
N LEU A 186 3.56 -1.71 -9.49
CA LEU A 186 2.61 -1.54 -8.38
C LEU A 186 2.25 -2.87 -7.71
N TYR A 187 2.08 -3.94 -8.48
CA TYR A 187 1.88 -5.29 -7.94
C TYR A 187 3.12 -5.79 -7.20
N LEU A 188 4.30 -5.68 -7.81
CA LEU A 188 5.56 -6.09 -7.16
C LEU A 188 5.81 -5.32 -5.87
N LEU A 189 5.52 -4.01 -5.85
CA LEU A 189 5.66 -3.20 -4.64
C LEU A 189 4.65 -3.62 -3.56
N SER A 190 3.42 -3.93 -3.95
CA SER A 190 2.39 -4.43 -3.03
C SER A 190 2.76 -5.79 -2.45
N GLU A 191 3.32 -6.68 -3.27
CA GLU A 191 3.85 -7.96 -2.83
C GLU A 191 5.04 -7.76 -1.88
N LEU A 192 5.94 -6.82 -2.18
CA LEU A 192 7.04 -6.46 -1.30
C LEU A 192 6.52 -6.01 0.08
N CYS A 193 5.53 -5.13 0.11
CA CYS A 193 4.88 -4.72 1.36
C CYS A 193 4.33 -5.92 2.13
N PHE A 194 3.59 -6.81 1.47
CA PHE A 194 3.04 -8.01 2.11
C PHE A 194 4.13 -8.94 2.66
N ASN A 195 5.15 -9.23 1.85
CA ASN A 195 6.26 -10.10 2.23
C ASN A 195 7.05 -9.52 3.43
N LEU A 196 7.29 -8.20 3.45
CA LEU A 196 7.95 -7.53 4.58
C LEU A 196 7.11 -7.62 5.86
N SER A 197 5.79 -7.42 5.77
CA SER A 197 4.89 -7.59 6.92
C SER A 197 4.92 -9.02 7.47
N GLN A 198 4.90 -10.03 6.59
CA GLN A 198 4.98 -11.44 7.00
C GLN A 198 6.31 -11.77 7.69
N LEU A 199 7.42 -11.25 7.18
CA LEU A 199 8.74 -11.43 7.78
C LEU A 199 8.83 -10.74 9.15
N ALA A 200 8.29 -9.53 9.28
CA ALA A 200 8.25 -8.81 10.54
C ALA A 200 7.45 -9.59 11.60
N ASP A 201 6.27 -10.10 11.23
CA ASP A 201 5.43 -10.91 12.10
C ASP A 201 6.12 -12.20 12.56
N ALA A 202 6.79 -12.90 11.65
CA ALA A 202 7.56 -14.10 11.97
C ALA A 202 8.68 -13.80 12.97
N LYS A 203 9.43 -12.72 12.75
CA LYS A 203 10.54 -12.29 13.63
C LYS A 203 10.03 -11.88 15.02
N LEU A 204 8.91 -11.14 15.08
CA LEU A 204 8.29 -10.74 16.35
C LEU A 204 7.77 -11.94 17.14
N LYS A 205 7.16 -12.93 16.47
CA LYS A 205 6.71 -14.18 17.10
C LYS A 205 7.91 -14.99 17.63
N ALA A 206 8.99 -15.09 16.86
CA ALA A 206 10.22 -15.77 17.30
C ALA A 206 10.80 -15.12 18.58
N LEU A 207 10.91 -13.79 18.61
CA LEU A 207 11.42 -13.05 19.78
C LEU A 207 10.58 -13.28 21.05
N LYS A 208 9.24 -13.31 20.93
CA LYS A 208 8.34 -13.59 22.05
C LYS A 208 8.52 -15.01 22.59
N ASN A 209 8.72 -15.98 21.70
CA ASN A 209 8.93 -17.38 22.08
C ASN A 209 10.29 -17.60 22.75
N THR A 210 11.33 -16.90 22.32
CA THR A 210 12.66 -16.96 22.95
C THR A 210 12.61 -16.38 24.37
N ARG A 211 11.95 -15.24 24.58
CA ARG A 211 11.77 -14.63 25.93
C ARG A 211 11.02 -15.54 26.90
N LYS A 212 9.94 -16.19 26.44
CA LYS A 212 9.20 -17.17 27.26
C LYS A 212 10.06 -18.37 27.68
N LYS A 213 10.98 -18.82 26.82
CA LYS A 213 11.90 -19.93 27.15
C LYS A 213 13.01 -19.53 28.12
N THR A 214 13.51 -18.29 28.07
CA THR A 214 14.51 -17.80 29.04
C THR A 214 13.93 -17.50 30.42
N GLU A 215 12.64 -17.15 30.51
CA GLU A 215 11.96 -16.93 31.80
C GLU A 215 11.49 -18.23 32.49
N SER A 216 11.48 -19.38 31.79
CA SER A 216 10.91 -20.64 32.31
C SER A 216 11.81 -21.62 33.09
N PRO A 217 13.15 -21.45 33.34
CA PRO A 217 13.89 -22.42 34.17
C PRO A 217 14.09 -22.05 35.66
N LEU A 218 13.57 -20.94 36.18
CA LEU A 218 13.86 -20.49 37.56
C LEU A 218 12.81 -20.84 38.64
N LYS A 219 11.73 -21.56 38.33
CA LYS A 219 10.66 -21.89 39.30
C LYS A 219 10.53 -23.36 39.72
N SER A 220 11.57 -24.19 39.58
CA SER A 220 11.52 -25.57 40.11
C SER A 220 12.83 -26.00 40.78
N ARG A 221 13.19 -25.37 41.91
CA ARG A 221 14.17 -25.94 42.84
C ARG A 221 14.01 -25.40 44.26
N THR A 222 12.84 -25.59 44.85
CA THR A 222 12.71 -25.62 46.32
C THR A 222 12.78 -27.08 46.74
N LYS A 223 13.99 -27.51 47.14
CA LYS A 223 14.25 -28.84 47.70
C LYS A 223 13.44 -29.03 48.98
N THR A 224 12.72 -30.15 49.02
CA THR A 224 12.22 -30.83 50.21
C THR A 224 13.33 -30.95 51.25
N ILE A 225 13.15 -30.36 52.43
CA ILE A 225 13.93 -30.69 53.62
C ILE A 225 13.06 -31.64 54.45
N HIS A 226 13.41 -32.92 54.43
CA HIS A 226 13.02 -33.89 55.44
C HIS A 226 13.70 -33.52 56.75
N SER A 227 12.95 -33.21 57.80
CA SER A 227 13.45 -33.25 59.17
C SER A 227 13.10 -34.59 59.80
N SER A 228 14.11 -35.45 59.87
CA SER A 228 14.11 -36.66 60.69
C SER A 228 14.63 -36.32 62.09
N ARG A 229 14.06 -37.01 63.10
CA ARG A 229 14.54 -37.29 64.47
C ARG A 229 14.18 -36.30 65.58
N GLY A 230 13.70 -36.89 66.68
CA GLY A 230 13.69 -36.32 68.03
C GLY A 230 12.52 -36.83 68.82
#